data_AF-A0A932W6N2-F1
#
_entry.id   AF-A0A932W6N2-F1
#
_cell.length_a   1.000
_cell.length_b   1.000
_cell.length_c   1.000
_cell.angle_alpha   90.00
_cell.angle_beta   90.00
_cell.angle_gamma   90.00
#
_symmetry.space_group_name_H-M   'P 1'
#
loop_
_entity.id
_entity.type
_entity.pdbx_description
1 polymer ?
#
loop_
_entity_poly.entity_id
_entity_poly.type
_entity_poly.pdbx_seq_one_letter_code
_entity_poly.pdbx_strand_id
1 'polypeptide(L)'
;MTATTRGFAVRPAGACPNTPDAGAHAWVPGEFVDLLTFGTPDLGVAVFFGRCDCCGVALLSLDTYGGYPTAGSPCFELPDATLREG
;
A
#
# COMPACT_ATOMS: atom_id res chain seq x y z
N MET A 1 -23.82 -8.73 21.40
CA MET A 1 -22.36 -8.66 21.16
C MET A 1 -22.12 -7.55 20.16
N THR A 2 -21.70 -6.38 20.61
CA THR A 2 -21.43 -5.23 19.74
C THR A 2 -20.01 -5.43 19.21
N ALA A 3 -19.87 -5.76 17.92
CA ALA A 3 -18.57 -5.79 17.27
C ALA A 3 -18.02 -4.35 17.32
N THR A 4 -16.99 -4.13 18.13
CA THR A 4 -16.23 -2.88 18.04
C THR A 4 -15.47 -2.96 16.73
N THR A 5 -15.97 -2.32 15.68
CA THR A 5 -15.22 -2.15 14.44
C THR A 5 -13.99 -1.31 14.79
N ARG A 6 -12.85 -1.98 15.02
CA ARG A 6 -11.56 -1.29 15.02
C ARG A 6 -11.31 -0.91 13.58
N GLY A 7 -11.77 0.28 13.18
CA GLY A 7 -11.41 0.85 11.89
C GLY A 7 -9.89 0.98 11.83
N PHE A 8 -9.30 0.61 10.70
CA PHE A 8 -7.93 0.96 10.40
C PHE A 8 -7.94 2.31 9.65
N ALA A 9 -7.06 3.23 10.02
CA ALA A 9 -6.93 4.48 9.30
C ALA A 9 -6.25 4.24 7.94
N VAL A 10 -6.79 4.85 6.89
CA VAL A 10 -6.17 4.95 5.57
C VAL A 10 -5.99 6.43 5.25
N ARG A 11 -4.79 6.84 4.85
CA ARG A 11 -4.51 8.23 4.46
C ARG A 11 -3.56 8.27 3.26
N PRO A 12 -3.60 9.32 2.42
CA PRO A 12 -2.57 9.52 1.40
C PRO A 12 -1.18 9.44 2.04
N ALA A 13 -0.28 8.71 1.42
CA ALA A 13 1.05 8.53 1.97
C ALA A 13 1.83 9.85 1.95
N GLY A 14 2.49 10.15 3.07
CA GLY A 14 3.39 11.29 3.17
C GLY A 14 4.80 10.94 2.69
N ALA A 15 5.76 11.78 3.05
CA ALA A 15 7.18 11.46 2.88
C ALA A 15 7.57 10.31 3.83
N CYS A 16 8.38 9.37 3.33
CA CYS A 16 8.91 8.29 4.15
C CYS A 16 9.97 8.84 5.12
N PRO A 17 9.81 8.66 6.45
CA PRO A 17 10.69 9.27 7.45
C PRO A 17 12.12 8.70 7.43
N ASN A 18 12.30 7.51 6.85
CA ASN A 18 13.59 6.82 6.78
C ASN A 18 14.26 6.95 5.40
N THR A 19 13.74 7.82 4.53
CA THR A 19 14.40 8.14 3.25
C THR A 19 15.13 9.47 3.34
N PRO A 20 16.38 9.57 2.83
CA PRO A 20 17.21 10.78 2.99
C PRO A 20 16.64 12.07 2.36
N ASP A 21 15.79 11.96 1.33
CA ASP A 21 15.41 13.10 0.46
C ASP A 21 13.91 13.44 0.49
N ALA A 22 13.24 13.30 1.65
CA ALA A 22 11.77 13.42 1.74
C ALA A 22 11.05 12.50 0.72
N GLY A 23 11.66 11.35 0.46
CA GLY A 23 11.31 10.45 -0.63
C GLY A 23 9.95 9.80 -0.43
N ALA A 24 9.33 9.45 -1.55
CA ALA A 24 8.17 8.56 -1.56
C ALA A 24 8.54 7.22 -0.91
N HIS A 25 7.54 6.53 -0.36
CA HIS A 25 7.75 5.17 0.11
C HIS A 25 8.24 4.26 -1.03
N ALA A 26 9.21 3.40 -0.72
CA ALA A 26 9.70 2.38 -1.63
C ALA A 26 9.04 1.05 -1.28
N TRP A 27 8.41 0.40 -2.25
CA TRP A 27 7.85 -0.94 -2.07
C TRP A 27 8.96 -1.97 -1.92
N VAL A 28 8.83 -2.90 -0.97
CA VAL A 28 9.73 -4.06 -0.95
C VAL A 28 9.50 -4.90 -2.23
N PRO A 29 10.53 -5.12 -3.06
CA PRO A 29 10.36 -5.87 -4.30
C PRO A 29 9.83 -7.28 -4.05
N GLY A 30 8.71 -7.63 -4.70
CA GLY A 30 8.11 -8.96 -4.59
C GLY A 30 7.34 -9.24 -3.29
N GLU A 31 7.28 -8.30 -2.36
CA GLU A 31 6.52 -8.42 -1.11
C GLU A 31 5.30 -7.50 -1.06
N PHE A 32 4.57 -7.48 -2.16
CA PHE A 32 3.21 -6.98 -2.20
C PHE A 32 2.29 -8.07 -2.73
N VAL A 33 1.05 -8.03 -2.27
CA VAL A 33 -0.02 -8.92 -2.71
C VAL A 33 -1.02 -8.13 -3.54
N ASP A 34 -1.48 -8.72 -4.64
CA ASP A 34 -2.69 -8.29 -5.32
C ASP A 34 -3.89 -8.73 -4.46
N LEU A 35 -4.52 -7.77 -3.80
CA LEU A 35 -5.69 -8.03 -2.97
C LEU A 35 -6.96 -8.19 -3.82
N LEU A 36 -7.04 -7.41 -4.90
CA LEU A 36 -8.22 -7.34 -5.75
C LEU A 36 -7.84 -6.76 -7.10
N THR A 37 -7.99 -7.57 -8.14
CA THR A 37 -8.10 -7.10 -9.51
C THR A 37 -9.54 -7.26 -9.97
N PHE A 38 -10.17 -6.16 -10.35
CA PHE A 38 -11.57 -6.12 -10.75
C PHE A 38 -11.76 -5.31 -12.04
N GLY A 39 -12.61 -5.80 -12.94
CA GLY A 39 -12.98 -5.12 -14.18
C GLY A 39 -12.26 -5.69 -15.41
N THR A 40 -12.22 -4.88 -16.47
CA THR A 40 -11.56 -5.18 -17.75
C THR A 40 -10.32 -4.30 -17.94
N PRO A 41 -9.43 -4.59 -18.89
CA PRO A 41 -8.25 -3.76 -19.15
C PRO A 41 -8.54 -2.26 -19.31
N ASP A 42 -9.67 -1.89 -19.93
CA ASP A 42 -10.03 -0.49 -20.20
C ASP A 42 -10.73 0.20 -19.02
N LEU A 43 -11.34 -0.57 -18.10
CA LEU A 43 -12.20 -0.08 -17.01
C LEU A 43 -12.04 -0.94 -15.77
N GLY A 44 -10.79 -1.19 -15.38
CA GLY A 44 -10.46 -2.06 -14.26
C GLY A 44 -9.46 -1.43 -13.31
N VAL A 45 -9.48 -1.94 -12.09
CA VAL A 45 -8.63 -1.51 -10.99
C VAL A 45 -7.93 -2.72 -10.39
N ALA A 46 -6.66 -2.54 -10.04
CA ALA A 46 -5.89 -3.46 -9.23
C ALA A 46 -5.54 -2.78 -7.89
N VAL A 47 -5.71 -3.51 -6.79
CA VAL A 47 -5.44 -3.03 -5.44
C VAL A 47 -4.32 -3.85 -4.83
N PHE A 48 -3.23 -3.18 -4.49
CA PHE A 48 -2.03 -3.81 -3.95
C PHE A 48 -1.85 -3.47 -2.50
N PHE A 49 -1.32 -4.42 -1.74
CA PHE A 49 -0.99 -4.24 -0.33
C PHE A 49 0.37 -4.83 -0.01
N GLY A 50 1.16 -4.11 0.78
CA GLY A 50 2.53 -4.49 1.08
C GLY A 50 3.14 -3.55 2.12
N ARG A 51 4.47 -3.44 2.13
CA ARG A 51 5.20 -2.61 3.09
C ARG A 51 6.23 -1.71 2.43
N CYS A 52 6.52 -0.59 3.09
CA CYS A 52 7.66 0.24 2.75
C CYS A 52 8.96 -0.46 3.19
N ASP A 53 9.93 -0.56 2.28
CA ASP A 53 11.25 -1.16 2.54
C ASP A 53 12.06 -0.37 3.57
N CYS A 54 11.87 0.96 3.63
CA CYS A 54 12.67 1.82 4.49
C CYS A 54 12.12 1.95 5.92
N CYS A 55 10.80 2.05 6.08
CA CYS A 55 10.17 2.32 7.37
C CYS A 55 9.20 1.24 7.86
N GLY A 56 8.94 0.20 7.05
CA GLY A 56 8.10 -0.92 7.41
C GLY A 56 6.60 -0.62 7.51
N VAL A 57 6.16 0.61 7.25
CA VAL A 57 4.73 0.96 7.28
C VAL A 57 3.98 0.16 6.21
N ALA A 58 2.76 -0.29 6.55
CA ALA A 58 1.87 -0.91 5.60
C ALA A 58 1.37 0.11 4.56
N LEU A 59 1.40 -0.28 3.30
CA LEU A 59 1.03 0.54 2.15
C LEU A 59 -0.09 -0.12 1.35
N LEU A 60 -1.00 0.70 0.84
CA LEU A 60 -2.01 0.34 -0.16
C LEU A 60 -1.75 1.13 -1.44
N SER A 61 -1.81 0.49 -2.61
CA SER A 61 -1.79 1.20 -3.90
C SER A 61 -2.97 0.79 -4.75
N LEU A 62 -3.41 1.72 -5.59
CA LEU A 62 -4.40 1.47 -6.62
C LEU A 62 -3.74 1.72 -7.97
N ASP A 63 -3.94 0.79 -8.89
CA ASP A 63 -3.46 0.89 -10.27
C ASP A 63 -4.57 0.47 -11.24
N THR A 64 -4.32 0.68 -12.52
CA THR A 64 -5.06 0.10 -13.62
C THR A 64 -4.96 -1.43 -13.64
N TYR A 65 -5.91 -2.06 -14.32
CA TYR A 65 -5.92 -3.51 -14.51
C TYR A 65 -4.59 -4.01 -15.09
N GLY A 66 -3.96 -4.98 -14.43
CA GLY A 66 -2.68 -5.56 -14.85
C GLY A 66 -1.45 -4.68 -14.61
N GLY A 67 -1.63 -3.49 -14.00
CA GLY A 67 -0.55 -2.66 -13.49
C GLY A 67 0.14 -3.30 -12.27
N TYR A 68 1.18 -2.64 -11.77
CA TYR A 68 1.89 -3.04 -10.56
C TYR A 68 2.57 -1.84 -9.93
N PRO A 69 2.63 -1.77 -8.59
CA PRO A 69 3.23 -0.65 -7.90
C PRO A 69 4.72 -0.57 -8.22
N THR A 70 5.17 0.63 -8.56
CA THR A 70 6.58 0.97 -8.79
C THR A 70 7.06 1.97 -7.74
N ALA A 71 8.37 2.22 -7.69
CA ALA A 71 8.92 3.28 -6.86
C ALA A 71 8.29 4.64 -7.26
N GLY A 72 7.62 5.29 -6.31
CA GLY A 72 6.90 6.55 -6.56
C GLY A 72 5.45 6.42 -7.00
N SER A 73 4.92 5.19 -7.15
CA SER A 73 3.47 5.00 -7.36
C SER A 73 2.67 5.63 -6.21
N PRO A 74 1.55 6.32 -6.50
CA PRO A 74 0.66 6.83 -5.46
C PRO A 74 0.25 5.70 -4.52
N CYS A 75 0.38 5.96 -3.22
CA CYS A 75 0.04 5.00 -2.20
C CYS A 75 -0.62 5.68 -1.00
N PHE A 76 -1.27 4.85 -0.19
CA PHE A 76 -1.87 5.20 1.07
C PHE A 76 -1.15 4.48 2.19
N GLU A 77 -0.97 5.15 3.32
CA GLU A 77 -0.46 4.55 4.53
C GLU A 77 -1.59 3.93 5.35
N LEU A 78 -1.30 2.79 5.97
CA LEU A 78 -2.09 2.21 7.05
C LEU A 78 -1.25 2.26 8.34
N PRO A 79 -1.19 3.41 9.03
CA PRO A 79 -0.28 3.61 10.16
C PRO A 79 -0.56 2.69 11.36
N ASP A 80 -1.80 2.23 11.49
CA ASP A 80 -2.22 1.33 12.58
C ASP A 80 -2.10 -0.16 12.22
N ALA A 81 -1.70 -0.48 10.98
CA ALA A 81 -1.55 -1.84 10.53
C ALA A 81 -0.12 -2.35 10.82
N THR A 82 -0.03 -3.32 11.71
CA THR A 82 1.20 -4.09 11.91
C THR A 82 1.22 -5.25 10.93
N LEU A 83 2.01 -5.14 9.87
CA LEU A 83 2.36 -6.29 9.05
C LEU A 83 3.52 -7.00 9.73
N ARG A 84 3.24 -8.13 10.38
CA ARG A 84 4.30 -9.01 10.88
C ARG A 84 5.00 -9.65 9.69
N GLU A 85 6.32 -9.75 9.75
CA GLU A 85 7.09 -10.57 8.82
C GLU A 85 6.58 -12.01 8.93
N GLY A 86 6.16 -12.56 7.80
CA GLY A 86 5.78 -13.97 7.66
C GLY A 86 6.99 -14.83 7.36
#